data_AF-A0A2V8VV13-F1
#
_entry.id   AF-A0A2V8VV13-F1
#
_cell.length_a   1.000
_cell.length_b   1.000
_cell.length_c   1.000
_cell.angle_alpha   90.00
_cell.angle_beta   90.00
_cell.angle_gamma   90.00
#
_symmetry.space_group_name_H-M   'P 1'
#
loop_
_entity.id
_entity.type
_entity.pdbx_description
1 polymer ?
#
loop_
_entity_poly.entity_id
_entity_poly.type
_entity_poly.pdbx_seq_one_letter_code
_entity_poly.pdbx_strand_id
1 'polypeptide(L)'
;MWIFLVTEVLFFGGMFLTYTINRSAFSTAFGIGSNTLDITLGAGNTVVLIMSSLTMAMAVWSAQVGKKKLVSIFLIATLGLGTVFLGVKAVEYKQKFDHHLIPGRGFDMKYHPSHPMPGDDPKELALEKNEVEEAFA
;
A
#
# COMPACT_ATOMS: atom_id res chain seq x y z
N MET A 1 -25.19 -8.51 -4.47
CA MET A 1 -24.02 -7.61 -4.39
C MET A 1 -23.71 -7.20 -2.97
N TRP A 2 -24.65 -6.66 -2.19
CA TRP A 2 -24.40 -6.22 -0.81
C TRP A 2 -23.83 -7.28 0.14
N ILE A 3 -24.37 -8.51 0.17
CA ILE A 3 -23.86 -9.59 1.04
C ILE A 3 -22.40 -9.95 0.69
N PHE A 4 -22.08 -9.97 -0.61
CA PHE A 4 -20.71 -10.20 -1.08
C PHE A 4 -19.75 -9.09 -0.62
N LEU A 5 -20.17 -7.81 -0.64
CA LEU A 5 -19.36 -6.72 -0.11
C LEU A 5 -19.13 -6.86 1.40
N VAL A 6 -20.11 -7.37 2.16
CA VAL A 6 -19.95 -7.63 3.60
C VAL A 6 -18.92 -8.74 3.85
N THR A 7 -18.89 -9.79 3.03
CA THR A 7 -17.89 -10.86 3.18
C THR A 7 -16.46 -10.35 2.90
N GLU A 8 -16.28 -9.43 1.96
CA GLU A 8 -14.99 -8.76 1.72
C GLU A 8 -14.57 -7.93 2.95
N VAL A 9 -15.49 -7.17 3.56
CA VAL A 9 -15.20 -6.42 4.78
C VAL A 9 -14.72 -7.34 5.91
N LEU A 10 -15.31 -8.54 6.05
CA LEU A 10 -14.86 -9.53 7.03
C LEU A 10 -13.45 -10.07 6.70
N PHE A 11 -13.17 -10.32 5.41
CA PHE A 11 -11.84 -10.74 4.93
C PHE A 11 -10.76 -9.70 5.25
N PHE A 12 -11.00 -8.42 4.92
CA PHE A 12 -10.08 -7.33 5.27
C PHE A 12 -10.00 -7.11 6.78
N GLY A 13 -11.10 -7.30 7.52
CA GLY A 13 -11.13 -7.21 8.99
C GLY A 13 -10.17 -8.19 9.67
N GLY A 14 -10.10 -9.43 9.19
CA GLY A 14 -9.12 -10.42 9.66
C GLY A 14 -7.68 -9.95 9.42
N MET A 15 -7.38 -9.43 8.23
CA MET A 15 -6.04 -8.89 7.91
C MET A 15 -5.67 -7.70 8.80
N PHE A 16 -6.59 -6.77 9.06
CA PHE A 16 -6.34 -5.65 9.97
C PHE A 16 -6.12 -6.10 11.42
N LEU A 17 -6.84 -7.13 11.88
CA LEU A 17 -6.64 -7.71 13.21
C LEU A 17 -5.24 -8.32 13.32
N THR A 18 -4.84 -9.12 12.33
CA THR A 18 -3.48 -9.70 12.26
C THR A 18 -2.41 -8.62 12.21
N TYR A 19 -2.60 -7.56 11.42
CA TYR A 19 -1.70 -6.41 11.39
C TYR A 19 -1.58 -5.76 12.77
N THR A 20 -2.70 -5.51 13.46
CA THR A 20 -2.73 -4.82 14.76
C THR A 20 -2.01 -5.61 15.84
N ILE A 21 -2.28 -6.92 15.93
CA ILE A 21 -1.62 -7.81 16.91
C ILE A 21 -0.11 -7.88 16.65
N ASN A 22 0.30 -8.04 15.39
CA ASN A 22 1.73 -8.11 15.06
C ASN A 22 2.43 -6.76 15.24
N ARG A 23 1.76 -5.65 14.94
CA ARG A 23 2.30 -4.30 15.16
C ARG A 23 2.54 -4.02 16.64
N SER A 24 1.68 -4.55 17.54
CA SER A 24 1.88 -4.40 18.99
C SER A 24 2.91 -5.37 19.55
N ALA A 25 3.02 -6.59 19.01
CA ALA A 25 3.99 -7.59 19.46
C ALA A 25 5.41 -7.33 18.95
N PHE A 26 5.55 -6.76 17.75
CA PHE A 26 6.83 -6.54 17.07
C PHE A 26 6.98 -5.07 16.63
N SER A 27 6.90 -4.14 17.58
CA SER A 27 6.88 -2.70 17.30
C SER A 27 8.11 -2.22 16.54
N THR A 28 9.32 -2.70 16.86
CA THR A 28 10.53 -2.27 16.16
C THR A 28 10.59 -2.81 14.74
N ALA A 29 10.28 -4.09 14.54
CA ALA A 29 10.28 -4.72 13.21
C ALA A 29 9.31 -4.03 12.23
N PHE A 30 8.13 -3.63 12.73
CA PHE A 30 7.16 -2.88 11.94
C PHE A 30 7.55 -1.40 11.76
N GLY A 31 8.38 -0.84 12.64
CA GLY A 31 8.97 0.49 12.48
C GLY A 31 9.92 0.52 11.28
N ILE A 32 10.88 -0.41 11.27
CA ILE A 32 11.82 -0.65 10.16
C ILE A 32 11.07 -0.77 8.84
N GLY A 33 10.04 -1.63 8.79
CA GLY A 33 9.23 -1.82 7.59
C GLY A 33 8.47 -0.57 7.15
N SER A 34 7.97 0.24 8.09
CA SER A 34 7.20 1.46 7.77
C SER A 34 8.08 2.54 7.14
N ASN A 35 9.34 2.66 7.59
CA ASN A 35 10.28 3.66 7.09
C ASN A 35 10.81 3.34 5.68
N THR A 36 10.67 2.09 5.21
CA THR A 36 10.99 1.73 3.81
C THR A 36 9.93 2.16 2.78
N LEU A 37 8.82 2.75 3.22
CA LEU A 37 7.67 3.06 2.36
C LEU A 37 7.73 4.50 1.84
N ASP A 38 7.60 4.67 0.51
CA ASP A 38 7.51 6.00 -0.10
C ASP A 38 6.12 6.62 0.09
N ILE A 39 6.04 7.60 1.00
CA ILE A 39 4.81 8.33 1.32
C ILE A 39 4.29 9.12 0.11
N THR A 40 5.18 9.68 -0.72
CA THR A 40 4.78 10.53 -1.85
C THR A 40 4.12 9.73 -2.96
N LEU A 41 4.69 8.57 -3.28
CA LEU A 41 4.10 7.62 -4.23
C LEU A 41 2.79 7.05 -3.69
N GLY A 42 2.73 6.72 -2.39
CA GLY A 42 1.52 6.25 -1.73
C GLY A 42 0.38 7.28 -1.75
N ALA A 43 0.69 8.54 -1.41
CA ALA A 43 -0.29 9.63 -1.40
C ALA A 43 -0.79 9.96 -2.82
N GLY A 44 0.11 10.05 -3.79
CA GLY A 44 -0.26 10.28 -5.20
C GLY A 44 -1.18 9.18 -5.73
N ASN A 45 -0.88 7.92 -5.43
CA ASN A 45 -1.71 6.79 -5.83
C ASN A 45 -3.09 6.77 -5.13
N THR A 46 -3.18 7.29 -3.91
CA THR A 46 -4.45 7.44 -3.19
C THR A 46 -5.35 8.48 -3.86
N VAL A 47 -4.78 9.61 -4.31
CA VAL A 47 -5.52 10.61 -5.10
C VAL A 47 -6.08 9.99 -6.38
N VAL A 48 -5.30 9.15 -7.08
CA VAL A 48 -5.75 8.43 -8.27
C VAL A 48 -6.96 7.54 -7.96
N LEU A 49 -6.94 6.80 -6.85
CA LEU A 49 -8.07 5.95 -6.43
C LEU A 49 -9.33 6.75 -6.08
N ILE A 50 -9.19 7.89 -5.38
CA ILE A 50 -10.33 8.76 -5.05
C ILE A 50 -10.93 9.36 -6.32
N MET A 51 -10.10 9.79 -7.28
CA MET A 51 -10.58 10.27 -8.56
C MET A 51 -11.28 9.16 -9.36
N SER A 52 -10.80 7.92 -9.28
CA SER A 52 -11.41 6.76 -9.92
C SER A 52 -12.79 6.42 -9.33
N SER A 53 -12.95 6.51 -8.01
CA SER A 53 -14.27 6.30 -7.38
C SER A 53 -15.25 7.42 -7.74
N LEU A 54 -14.77 8.67 -7.86
CA LEU A 54 -15.56 9.78 -8.35
C LEU A 54 -16.03 9.56 -9.79
N THR A 55 -15.17 9.11 -10.71
CA THR A 55 -15.58 8.83 -12.09
C THR A 55 -16.61 7.71 -12.16
N MET A 56 -16.50 6.69 -11.31
CA MET A 56 -17.52 5.63 -11.23
C MET A 56 -18.86 6.16 -10.71
N ALA A 57 -18.87 7.01 -9.67
CA ALA A 57 -20.09 7.64 -9.17
C ALA A 57 -20.76 8.51 -10.25
N MET A 58 -19.98 9.26 -11.02
CA MET A 58 -20.47 10.07 -12.15
C MET A 58 -21.03 9.22 -13.29
N ALA A 59 -20.49 8.01 -13.52
CA ALA A 59 -21.05 7.05 -14.47
C ALA A 59 -22.44 6.58 -14.04
N VAL A 60 -22.62 6.24 -12.75
CA VAL A 60 -23.92 5.84 -12.20
C VAL A 60 -24.94 6.98 -12.29
N TRP A 61 -24.54 8.20 -11.93
CA TRP A 61 -25.41 9.38 -12.07
C TRP A 61 -25.80 9.63 -13.53
N SER A 62 -24.84 9.53 -14.47
CA SER A 62 -25.11 9.69 -15.90
C SER A 62 -26.08 8.64 -16.44
N ALA A 63 -26.04 7.42 -15.89
CA ALA A 63 -26.97 6.35 -16.23
C ALA A 63 -28.38 6.66 -15.74
N GLN A 64 -28.52 7.22 -14.53
CA GLN A 64 -29.81 7.65 -13.96
C GLN A 64 -30.45 8.78 -14.77
N VAL A 65 -29.67 9.73 -15.28
CA VAL A 65 -30.14 10.86 -16.11
C VAL A 65 -30.29 10.47 -17.61
N GLY A 66 -30.08 9.19 -17.96
CA GLY A 66 -30.24 8.68 -19.33
C GLY A 66 -29.15 9.10 -20.32
N LYS A 67 -28.04 9.69 -19.86
CA LYS A 67 -26.94 10.18 -20.71
C LYS A 67 -25.95 9.07 -21.04
N LYS A 68 -26.34 8.14 -21.91
CA LYS A 68 -25.55 6.94 -22.28
C LYS A 68 -24.10 7.24 -22.71
N LYS A 69 -23.86 8.30 -23.50
CA LYS A 69 -22.49 8.68 -23.92
C LYS A 69 -21.58 9.01 -22.75
N LEU A 70 -22.10 9.71 -21.73
CA LEU A 70 -21.32 10.07 -20.55
C LEU A 70 -21.00 8.85 -19.68
N VAL A 71 -21.92 7.88 -19.60
CA VAL A 71 -21.65 6.60 -18.89
C VAL A 71 -20.41 5.92 -19.47
N SER A 72 -20.34 5.76 -20.79
CA SER A 72 -19.19 5.12 -21.44
C SER A 72 -17.88 5.90 -21.21
N ILE A 73 -17.92 7.24 -21.31
CA ILE A 73 -16.75 8.08 -21.06
C ILE A 73 -16.24 7.91 -19.63
N PHE A 74 -17.13 7.98 -18.63
CA PHE A 74 -16.74 7.85 -17.23
C PHE A 74 -16.25 6.43 -16.87
N LEU A 75 -16.81 5.39 -17.48
CA LEU A 75 -16.30 4.01 -17.30
C LEU A 75 -14.90 3.83 -17.90
N ILE A 76 -14.64 4.37 -19.10
CA ILE A 76 -13.30 4.33 -19.70
C ILE A 76 -12.30 5.11 -18.84
N ALA A 77 -12.70 6.28 -18.33
CA ALA A 77 -11.87 7.06 -17.42
C ALA A 77 -11.55 6.27 -16.13
N THR A 78 -12.55 5.61 -15.53
CA THR A 78 -12.37 4.77 -14.33
C THR A 78 -11.39 3.62 -14.60
N LEU A 79 -11.50 2.94 -15.74
CA LEU A 79 -10.61 1.86 -16.14
C LEU A 79 -9.17 2.37 -16.39
N GLY A 80 -9.03 3.53 -17.03
CA GLY A 80 -7.75 4.18 -17.23
C GLY A 80 -7.05 4.52 -15.91
N LEU A 81 -7.77 5.15 -14.97
CA LEU A 81 -7.26 5.46 -13.63
C LEU A 81 -6.90 4.20 -12.84
N GLY A 82 -7.70 3.13 -12.95
CA GLY A 82 -7.39 1.82 -12.37
C GLY A 82 -6.10 1.22 -12.93
N THR A 83 -5.84 1.41 -14.22
CA THR A 83 -4.59 0.94 -14.86
C THR A 83 -3.38 1.72 -14.39
N VAL A 84 -3.51 3.05 -14.22
CA VAL A 84 -2.47 3.90 -13.63
C VAL A 84 -2.13 3.41 -12.21
N PHE A 85 -3.13 3.13 -11.39
CA PHE A 85 -2.94 2.58 -10.05
C PHE A 85 -2.13 1.27 -10.07
N LEU A 86 -2.48 0.34 -10.96
CA LEU A 86 -1.76 -0.94 -11.11
C LEU A 86 -0.32 -0.73 -11.59
N GLY A 87 -0.09 0.21 -12.52
CA GLY A 87 1.24 0.55 -13.00
C GLY A 87 2.15 1.09 -11.90
N VAL A 88 1.66 2.01 -11.07
CA VAL A 88 2.40 2.54 -9.92
C VAL A 88 2.76 1.42 -8.95
N LYS A 89 1.80 0.54 -8.64
CA LYS A 89 2.06 -0.61 -7.76
C LYS A 89 3.04 -1.62 -8.33
N ALA A 90 3.01 -1.87 -9.63
CA ALA A 90 3.96 -2.77 -10.28
C ALA A 90 5.41 -2.25 -10.15
N VAL A 91 5.63 -0.94 -10.33
CA VAL A 91 6.94 -0.32 -10.17
C VAL A 91 7.41 -0.39 -8.71
N GLU A 92 6.55 -0.05 -7.75
CA GLU A 92 6.87 -0.09 -6.32
C GLU A 92 7.20 -1.52 -5.86
N TYR A 93 6.45 -2.51 -6.32
CA TYR A 93 6.70 -3.92 -5.99
C TYR A 93 7.98 -4.45 -6.61
N LYS A 94 8.31 -4.04 -7.84
CA LYS A 94 9.58 -4.40 -8.47
C LYS A 94 10.76 -3.89 -7.63
N GLN A 95 10.71 -2.63 -7.19
CA GLN A 95 11.75 -2.07 -6.32
C GLN A 95 11.89 -2.85 -5.01
N LYS A 96 10.76 -3.22 -4.36
CA LYS A 96 10.78 -4.04 -3.13
C LYS A 96 11.32 -5.46 -3.35
N PHE A 97 11.10 -6.01 -4.55
CA PHE A 97 11.67 -7.30 -4.94
C PHE A 97 13.19 -7.20 -5.09
N ASP A 98 13.67 -6.17 -5.79
CA ASP A 98 15.10 -5.91 -5.99
C ASP A 98 15.83 -5.60 -4.66
N HIS A 99 15.13 -4.95 -3.72
CA HIS A 99 15.65 -4.64 -2.37
C HIS A 99 15.47 -5.77 -1.35
N HIS A 100 15.03 -6.97 -1.76
CA HIS A 100 14.92 -8.12 -0.86
C HIS A 100 13.95 -7.90 0.33
N LEU A 101 12.94 -7.04 0.16
CA LEU A 101 11.93 -6.71 1.19
C LEU A 101 10.69 -7.60 1.10
N ILE A 102 10.72 -8.63 0.26
CA ILE A 102 9.62 -9.59 0.08
C ILE A 102 9.76 -10.78 1.03
N PRO A 103 8.66 -11.28 1.63
CA PRO A 103 8.70 -12.47 2.48
C PRO A 103 9.26 -13.67 1.70
N GLY A 104 10.38 -14.23 2.16
CA GLY A 104 11.03 -15.35 1.48
C GLY A 104 12.45 -15.61 1.97
N ARG A 105 13.13 -16.55 1.30
CA ARG A 105 14.47 -17.00 1.68
C ARG A 105 15.54 -15.89 1.60
N GLY A 106 15.30 -14.86 0.80
CA GLY A 106 16.17 -13.70 0.67
C GLY A 106 15.54 -12.45 1.26
N PHE A 107 14.81 -12.54 2.38
CA PHE A 107 14.29 -11.38 3.08
C PHE A 107 15.41 -10.71 3.88
N ASP A 108 15.72 -9.44 3.58
CA ASP A 108 16.79 -8.70 4.26
C ASP A 108 16.22 -7.57 5.12
N MET A 109 16.13 -7.83 6.42
CA MET A 109 15.68 -6.87 7.43
C MET A 109 16.74 -5.81 7.75
N LYS A 110 18.00 -6.02 7.36
CA LYS A 110 19.11 -5.07 7.55
C LYS A 110 19.13 -3.98 6.49
N TYR A 111 18.29 -4.07 5.45
CA TYR A 111 18.28 -3.14 4.33
C TYR A 111 18.06 -1.69 4.77
N HIS A 112 17.05 -1.42 5.59
CA HIS A 112 16.75 -0.05 6.05
C HIS A 112 17.84 0.52 6.98
N PRO A 113 18.27 -0.19 8.05
CA PRO A 113 19.35 0.32 8.91
C PRO A 113 20.68 0.55 8.17
N SER A 114 20.93 -0.17 7.07
CA SER A 114 22.12 0.01 6.24
C SER A 114 22.00 1.09 5.15
N HIS A 115 20.78 1.49 4.80
CA HIS A 115 20.48 2.51 3.78
C HIS A 115 19.55 3.60 4.36
N PRO A 116 20.09 4.47 5.23
CA PRO A 116 19.28 5.52 5.86
C PRO A 116 18.71 6.49 4.82
N MET A 117 17.43 6.81 4.97
CA MET A 117 16.73 7.77 4.13
C MET A 117 16.86 9.20 4.68
N PRO A 118 16.75 10.23 3.82
CA PRO A 118 16.73 11.63 4.27
C PRO A 118 15.53 11.89 5.20
N GLY A 119 15.79 11.99 6.50
CA GLY A 119 14.75 12.21 7.53
C GLY A 119 14.80 11.24 8.71
N ASP A 120 15.60 10.18 8.64
CA ASP A 120 15.72 9.20 9.73
C ASP A 120 16.41 9.80 10.96
N ASP A 121 15.88 9.50 12.16
CA ASP A 121 16.53 9.86 13.42
C ASP A 121 17.75 8.95 13.67
N PRO A 122 18.97 9.51 13.83
CA PRO A 122 20.18 8.72 14.10
C PRO A 122 20.06 7.80 15.33
N LYS A 123 19.23 8.17 16.31
CA LYS A 123 19.02 7.36 17.52
C LYS A 123 18.17 6.12 17.26
N GLU A 124 17.12 6.25 16.47
CA GLU A 124 16.27 5.12 16.09
C GLU A 124 17.05 4.16 15.20
N LEU A 125 17.84 4.68 14.26
CA LEU A 125 18.67 3.85 13.38
C LEU A 125 19.71 3.01 14.16
N ALA A 126 20.27 3.56 15.24
CA ALA A 126 21.20 2.83 16.11
C ALA A 126 20.50 1.73 16.93
N LEU A 127 19.27 2.00 17.39
CA LEU A 127 18.45 1.01 18.08
C LEU A 127 18.06 -0.14 17.15
N GLU A 128 17.59 0.18 15.93
CA GLU A 128 17.25 -0.80 14.89
C GLU A 128 18.45 -1.69 14.55
N LYS A 129 19.66 -1.12 14.41
CA LYS A 129 20.89 -1.90 14.18
C LYS A 129 21.17 -2.88 15.31
N ASN A 130 21.09 -2.43 16.55
CA ASN A 130 21.38 -3.28 17.72
C ASN A 130 20.36 -4.42 17.83
N GLU A 131 19.07 -4.14 17.67
CA GLU A 131 18.03 -5.18 17.74
C GLU A 131 18.14 -6.18 16.58
N VAL A 132 18.50 -5.73 15.38
CA VAL A 132 18.73 -6.60 14.22
C VAL A 132 20.06 -7.36 14.34
N GLU A 133 21.04 -6.88 15.11
CA GLU A 133 22.22 -7.69 15.44
C GLU A 133 21.89 -8.74 16.50
N GLU A 134 21.17 -8.38 17.57
CA GLU A 134 20.74 -9.33 18.60
C GLU A 134 19.81 -10.42 18.07
N ALA A 135 18.89 -10.10 17.14
CA ALA A 135 17.98 -11.07 16.57
C ALA A 135 18.66 -12.09 15.62
N PHE A 136 19.87 -11.80 15.14
CA PHE A 136 20.62 -12.62 14.18
C PHE A 136 21.97 -13.13 14.72
N ALA A 137 22.29 -12.88 16.00
CA ALA A 137 23.46 -13.41 16.73
C ALA A 137 23.13 -14.75 17.40
#